data_AF-A0A3P5DQG1-F1
#
_entry.id   AF-A0A3P5DQG1-F1
#
_cell.length_a   1.000
_cell.length_b   1.000
_cell.length_c   1.000
_cell.angle_alpha   90.00
_cell.angle_beta   90.00
_cell.angle_gamma   90.00
#
_symmetry.space_group_name_H-M   'P 1'
#
loop_
_entity.id
_entity.type
_entity.pdbx_description
1 polymer ?
#
loop_
_entity_poly.entity_id
_entity_poly.type
_entity_poly.pdbx_seq_one_letter_code
_entity_poly.pdbx_strand_id
1 'polypeptide(L)'
;MQLLAEELVKKNHEVRVVTLNDEGSIKKEVLNGVKVISLPLKNRYWPFSSEAHSRIQKLFWHLKDVYNADMVSMVHNEITNFSPDIIHTNNLAGFL
;
A
#
# COMPACT_ATOMS: atom_id res chain seq x y z
N MET A 1 12.99 4.97 6.57
CA MET A 1 12.07 4.37 7.58
C MET A 1 12.64 3.12 8.25
N GLN A 2 13.51 2.34 7.58
CA GLN A 2 14.04 1.07 8.10
C GLN A 2 14.69 1.17 9.49
N LEU A 3 15.66 2.09 9.69
CA LEU A 3 16.36 2.23 10.96
C LEU A 3 15.40 2.47 12.15
N LEU A 4 14.36 3.30 11.96
CA LEU A 4 13.37 3.57 13.00
C LEU A 4 12.61 2.29 13.38
N ALA A 5 12.16 1.51 12.40
CA ALA A 5 11.44 0.27 12.63
C ALA A 5 12.30 -0.76 13.36
N GLU A 6 13.57 -0.90 12.97
CA GLU A 6 14.52 -1.81 13.60
C GLU A 6 14.81 -1.41 15.05
N GLU A 7 15.03 -0.12 15.32
CA GLU A 7 15.26 0.37 16.68
C GLU A 7 14.03 0.20 17.60
N LEU A 8 12.81 0.33 17.06
CA LEU A 8 11.58 0.06 17.81
C LEU A 8 11.46 -1.43 18.16
N VAL A 9 11.78 -2.34 17.23
CA VAL A 9 11.84 -3.78 17.52
C VAL A 9 12.89 -4.10 18.58
N LYS A 10 14.09 -3.49 18.51
CA LYS A 10 15.14 -3.64 19.54
C LYS A 10 14.68 -3.15 20.92
N LYS A 11 13.78 -2.17 20.97
CA LYS A 11 13.13 -1.68 22.19
C LYS A 11 11.92 -2.53 22.62
N ASN A 12 11.75 -3.71 22.02
CA ASN A 12 10.73 -4.70 22.34
C ASN A 12 9.30 -4.26 22.00
N HIS A 13 9.15 -3.37 21.01
CA HIS A 13 7.85 -3.04 20.41
C HIS A 13 7.54 -3.97 19.23
N GLU A 14 6.27 -4.34 19.07
CA GLU A 14 5.83 -5.02 17.86
C GLU A 14 5.71 -4.00 16.73
N VAL A 15 6.40 -4.22 15.62
CA VAL A 15 6.43 -3.30 14.48
C VAL A 15 6.04 -4.03 13.21
N ARG A 16 5.09 -3.44 12.48
CA ARG A 16 4.71 -3.82 11.12
C ARG A 16 4.94 -2.66 10.16
N VAL A 17 5.67 -2.90 9.09
CA VAL A 17 5.85 -1.95 7.99
C VAL A 17 4.97 -2.39 6.83
N VAL A 18 4.12 -1.50 6.35
CA VAL A 18 3.34 -1.71 5.11
C VAL A 18 3.98 -0.88 4.00
N THR A 19 4.34 -1.52 2.89
CA THR A 19 4.98 -0.89 1.73
C THR A 19 4.33 -1.36 0.42
N LEU A 20 4.77 -0.83 -0.71
CA LEU A 20 4.32 -1.23 -2.04
C LEU A 20 5.37 -2.14 -2.72
N ASN A 21 4.90 -3.06 -3.56
CA ASN A 21 5.73 -3.82 -4.49
C ASN A 21 5.13 -3.74 -5.91
N ASP A 22 5.90 -4.07 -6.94
CA ASP A 22 5.45 -4.13 -8.34
C ASP A 22 5.01 -5.54 -8.77
N GLU A 23 4.91 -6.45 -7.81
CA GLU A 23 4.51 -7.83 -8.03
C GLU A 23 2.99 -7.94 -7.92
N GLY A 24 2.36 -8.85 -8.67
CA GLY A 24 0.91 -8.98 -8.68
C GLY A 24 0.29 -9.55 -7.40
N SER A 25 1.05 -9.67 -6.31
CA SER A 25 0.66 -10.34 -5.08
C SER A 25 1.19 -9.65 -3.82
N ILE A 26 0.53 -9.91 -2.69
CA ILE A 26 0.99 -9.45 -1.38
C ILE A 26 2.18 -10.30 -0.95
N LYS A 27 3.26 -9.65 -0.53
CA LYS A 27 4.42 -10.30 0.07
C LYS A 27 4.48 -10.03 1.56
N LYS A 28 4.87 -11.06 2.32
CA LYS A 28 5.09 -10.99 3.76
C LYS A 28 6.48 -11.51 4.05
N GLU A 29 7.28 -10.70 4.72
CA GLU A 29 8.65 -11.04 5.08
C GLU A 29 8.98 -10.51 6.47
N VAL A 30 10.05 -11.05 7.06
CA VAL A 30 10.59 -10.56 8.33
C VAL A 30 12.03 -10.14 8.07
N LEU A 31 12.30 -8.85 8.18
CA LEU A 31 13.62 -8.28 7.97
C LEU A 31 14.11 -7.71 9.30
N ASN A 32 15.21 -8.25 9.82
CA ASN A 32 15.80 -7.80 11.09
C ASN A 32 14.80 -7.74 12.26
N GLY A 33 13.86 -8.70 12.30
CA GLY A 33 12.79 -8.77 13.31
C GLY A 33 11.57 -7.89 13.04
N VAL A 34 11.60 -7.04 12.00
CA VAL A 34 10.46 -6.22 11.57
C VAL A 34 9.59 -7.03 10.61
N LYS A 35 8.28 -7.12 10.89
CA LYS A 35 7.31 -7.72 9.94
C LYS A 35 7.05 -6.71 8.82
N VAL A 36 7.36 -7.06 7.58
CA VAL A 36 7.13 -6.22 6.41
C VAL A 36 6.05 -6.85 5.54
N ILE A 37 5.05 -6.06 5.18
CA ILE A 37 3.96 -6.45 4.27
C ILE A 37 3.99 -5.51 3.07
N SER A 38 4.37 -6.08 1.93
CA SER A 38 4.43 -5.35 0.67
C SER A 38 3.16 -5.63 -0.11
N LEU A 39 2.36 -4.60 -0.36
CA LEU A 39 1.12 -4.67 -1.12
C LEU A 39 1.39 -4.48 -2.61
N PRO A 40 0.69 -5.22 -3.49
CA PRO A 40 0.86 -5.09 -4.93
C PRO A 40 0.38 -3.72 -5.39
N LEU A 41 1.27 -2.95 -6.00
CA LEU A 41 0.95 -1.70 -6.65
C LEU A 41 0.16 -2.03 -7.92
N LYS A 42 -1.17 -1.95 -7.84
CA LYS A 42 -2.06 -2.18 -8.99
C LYS A 42 -2.01 -1.07 -10.05
N ASN A 43 -0.98 -0.22 -10.03
CA ASN A 43 -0.87 0.96 -10.86
C ASN A 43 -0.39 0.60 -12.28
N ARG A 44 -1.24 -0.06 -13.06
CA ARG A 44 -1.07 -0.17 -14.51
C ARG A 44 -1.56 1.14 -15.15
N TYR A 45 -0.83 2.23 -14.93
CA TYR A 45 -1.13 3.51 -15.55
C TYR A 45 -0.17 3.80 -16.70
N TRP A 46 -0.71 3.81 -17.93
CA TRP A 46 -0.09 4.42 -19.10
C TRP A 46 -1.02 5.53 -19.61
N PRO A 47 -0.75 6.82 -19.33
CA PRO A 47 -1.64 7.92 -19.71
C PRO A 47 -1.44 8.52 -21.11
N PHE A 48 -0.77 7.82 -22.04
CA PHE A 48 -0.46 8.38 -23.36
C PHE A 48 -1.27 7.76 -24.52
N SER A 49 -2.59 7.56 -24.38
CA SER A 49 -3.44 7.37 -25.56
C SER A 49 -4.42 8.54 -25.69
N SER A 50 -3.99 9.52 -26.47
CA SER A 50 -4.68 10.75 -26.81
C SER A 50 -5.76 10.52 -27.87
N GLU A 51 -6.90 9.92 -27.49
CA GLU A 51 -8.07 9.84 -28.37
C GLU A 51 -9.41 10.08 -27.63
N ALA A 52 -10.39 10.57 -28.39
CA ALA A 52 -11.58 11.30 -27.96
C ALA A 52 -12.45 10.64 -26.85
N HIS A 53 -12.98 11.48 -25.96
CA HIS A 53 -13.61 11.08 -24.71
C HIS A 53 -15.03 10.49 -24.92
N SER A 54 -15.18 9.15 -24.80
CA SER A 54 -16.46 8.41 -24.89
C SER A 54 -16.91 7.83 -23.53
N ARG A 55 -18.15 7.30 -23.43
CA ARG A 55 -18.74 6.66 -22.22
C ARG A 55 -17.81 5.64 -21.52
N ILE A 56 -16.88 5.06 -22.26
CA ILE A 56 -15.86 4.13 -21.79
C ILE A 56 -14.91 4.79 -20.79
N GLN A 57 -14.60 6.09 -20.91
CA GLN A 57 -13.76 6.79 -19.94
C GLN A 57 -14.43 7.02 -18.59
N LYS A 58 -15.75 7.20 -18.54
CA LYS A 58 -16.48 7.22 -17.27
C LYS A 58 -16.35 5.88 -16.55
N LEU A 59 -16.41 4.77 -17.31
CA LEU A 59 -16.18 3.44 -16.76
C LEU A 59 -14.74 3.28 -16.25
N PHE A 60 -13.74 3.76 -16.98
CA PHE A 60 -12.35 3.79 -16.50
C PHE A 60 -12.15 4.67 -15.26
N TRP A 61 -12.89 5.78 -15.13
CA TRP A 61 -12.89 6.60 -13.92
C TRP A 61 -13.49 5.87 -12.72
N HIS A 62 -14.58 5.11 -12.92
CA HIS A 62 -15.12 4.22 -11.89
C HIS A 62 -14.15 3.07 -11.56
N LEU A 63 -13.44 2.49 -12.53
CA LEU A 63 -12.37 1.53 -12.25
C LEU A 63 -11.21 2.18 -11.46
N LYS A 64 -10.89 3.44 -11.73
CA LYS A 64 -9.87 4.21 -10.98
C LYS A 64 -10.26 4.39 -9.51
N ASP A 65 -11.54 4.63 -9.24
CA ASP A 65 -12.08 4.72 -7.87
C ASP A 65 -11.97 3.37 -7.12
N VAL A 66 -12.15 2.25 -7.85
CA VAL A 66 -11.94 0.89 -7.32
C VAL A 66 -10.48 0.64 -6.94
N TYR A 67 -9.49 1.17 -7.67
CA TYR A 67 -8.08 0.99 -7.32
C TYR A 67 -7.70 1.72 -6.01
N ASN A 68 -8.20 2.94 -5.82
CA ASN A 68 -8.01 3.66 -4.57
C ASN A 68 -8.78 2.99 -3.42
N ALA A 69 -10.02 2.57 -3.66
CA ALA A 69 -10.81 1.83 -2.67
C ALA A 69 -10.17 0.49 -2.28
N ASP A 70 -9.60 -0.25 -3.24
CA ASP A 70 -8.90 -1.50 -3.02
C ASP A 70 -7.62 -1.29 -2.19
N MET A 71 -6.80 -0.30 -2.54
CA MET A 71 -5.58 0.02 -1.80
C MET A 71 -5.90 0.48 -0.37
N VAL A 72 -6.90 1.36 -0.22
CA VAL A 72 -7.40 1.80 1.09
C VAL A 72 -7.93 0.62 1.89
N SER A 73 -8.70 -0.29 1.27
CA SER A 73 -9.23 -1.50 1.91
C SER A 73 -8.12 -2.45 2.36
N MET A 74 -7.07 -2.65 1.54
CA MET A 74 -5.93 -3.47 1.91
C MET A 74 -5.17 -2.87 3.10
N VAL A 75 -4.91 -1.56 3.09
CA VAL A 75 -4.27 -0.86 4.21
C VAL A 75 -5.16 -0.91 5.46
N HIS A 76 -6.46 -0.69 5.31
CA HIS A 76 -7.43 -0.76 6.40
C HIS A 76 -7.47 -2.15 7.04
N ASN A 77 -7.44 -3.20 6.23
CA ASN A 77 -7.35 -4.57 6.73
C ASN A 77 -6.04 -4.80 7.50
N GLU A 78 -4.91 -4.29 7.01
CA GLU A 78 -3.65 -4.42 7.74
C GLU A 78 -3.68 -3.66 9.07
N ILE A 79 -4.25 -2.47 9.11
CA ILE A 79 -4.44 -1.70 10.35
C ILE A 79 -5.38 -2.44 11.30
N THR A 80 -6.51 -2.95 10.83
CA THR A 80 -7.50 -3.65 11.67
C THR A 80 -6.92 -4.96 12.23
N ASN A 81 -6.21 -5.72 11.40
CA ASN A 81 -5.61 -6.99 11.81
C ASN A 81 -4.40 -6.80 12.74
N PHE A 82 -3.65 -5.70 12.58
CA PHE A 82 -2.52 -5.40 13.44
C PHE A 82 -2.92 -4.68 14.73
N SER A 83 -3.99 -3.88 14.67
CA SER A 83 -4.48 -3.02 15.75
C SER A 83 -3.36 -2.18 16.41
N PRO A 84 -2.64 -1.33 15.64
CA PRO A 84 -1.53 -0.55 16.17
C PRO A 84 -1.97 0.58 17.11
N ASP A 85 -1.21 0.82 18.17
CA ASP A 85 -1.36 2.01 19.02
C ASP A 85 -0.88 3.30 18.33
N ILE A 86 0.12 3.18 17.44
CA ILE A 86 0.76 4.29 16.76
C ILE A 86 0.92 3.96 15.28
N ILE A 87 0.50 4.88 14.42
CA ILE A 87 0.73 4.83 12.97
C ILE A 87 1.72 5.93 12.60
N HIS A 88 2.82 5.55 11.96
CA HIS A 88 3.79 6.49 11.39
C HIS A 88 3.80 6.38 9.87
N THR A 89 3.57 7.49 9.19
CA THR A 89 3.56 7.58 7.73
C THR A 89 4.78 8.35 7.25
N ASN A 90 5.41 7.89 6.17
CA ASN A 90 6.58 8.55 5.58
C ASN A 90 6.33 8.92 4.11
N ASN A 91 5.72 8.02 3.33
CA ASN A 91 5.27 8.31 1.98
C ASN A 91 3.92 7.61 1.74
N LEU A 92 2.89 8.39 1.40
CA LEU A 92 1.54 7.90 1.12
C LEU A 92 1.25 7.79 -0.38
N ALA A 93 2.18 8.21 -1.24
CA ALA A 93 2.01 8.13 -2.68
C ALA A 93 1.83 6.66 -3.11
N GLY A 94 0.71 6.38 -3.79
CA GLY A 94 0.34 5.03 -4.22
C GLY A 94 -0.53 4.24 -3.24
N PHE A 95 -0.78 4.76 -2.03
CA PHE A 95 -1.78 4.24 -1.09
C PHE A 95 -3.09 5.06 -1.07
N LEU A 96 -3.04 6.32 -1.54
CA LEU A 96 -4.15 7.27 -1.68
C LEU A 96 -4.52 7.50 -3.15
#